data_AF-A0A6S6Z7R5-F1
#
_entry.id   AF-A0A6S6Z7R5-F1
#
_cell.length_a   1.000
_cell.length_b   1.000
_cell.length_c   1.000
_cell.angle_alpha   90.00
_cell.angle_beta   90.00
_cell.angle_gamma   90.00
#
_symmetry.space_group_name_H-M   'P 1'
#
loop_
_entity.id
_entity.type
_entity.pdbx_description
1 polymer ?
#
loop_
_entity_poly.entity_id
_entity_poly.type
_entity_poly.pdbx_seq_one_letter_code
_entity_poly.pdbx_strand_id
1 'polypeptide(L)'
;MQINLRGLVLALTVFSAIAATANALYASYRVQREQLIENTLESNRVYATKLAEGAASFLRSAQQQLGYSARHMPDLMASPDRLAAEVMRVQQQTDSFNSVGVVGADGTILATTASFRNFLGVQVDSPGSRAALSKRQPMISKPYVSIAGNLLINVTHPIFSNDGVYMGYVGGTIYLRNESALNELLGKHHYHDGSYLYVVDGDGQLLYHTDPARVGEIVLTNPVVASVIKGNTGAMRVINTKGVDMLAGYAPVPISGWGVVAQRPAQVTLEPIHDLIWALLGYAAPLAVAFLLAIWWCARMISLPLSQLATNVEHQDVSVAMQRVQSVKAWYFEAERLKRAVMASFTSLQDKIGKLNLASITDPLTGLRNRRGTQDAVDQMQAGSTPFSVVALDIDHFKRINDTYGHNVGDEVIRDMAQIMRECSRPSDVLCRNGGEEFLILLPGVAAREAVNVAERLRAHIAERPLHGANRVTVSAGVAQWPSTGPDVDETFRAADAALYVAKQQGRNRVVMHEA
;
A
#
# COMPACT_ATOMS: atom_id res chain seq x y z
N MET A 1 22.05 10.46 -8.31
CA MET A 1 21.93 8.99 -8.25
C MET A 1 20.63 8.61 -8.95
N GLN A 2 20.69 8.04 -10.16
CA GLN A 2 19.46 7.65 -10.89
C GLN A 2 18.88 6.39 -10.25
N ILE A 3 17.60 6.45 -9.86
CA ILE A 3 16.89 5.32 -9.27
C ILE A 3 16.51 4.36 -10.40
N ASN A 4 16.85 3.08 -10.27
CA ASN A 4 16.46 2.08 -11.26
C ASN A 4 14.94 1.81 -11.18
N LEU A 5 14.36 1.32 -12.28
CA LEU A 5 12.91 1.04 -12.37
C LEU A 5 12.41 0.17 -11.21
N ARG A 6 13.23 -0.81 -10.77
CA ARG A 6 12.94 -1.66 -9.62
C ARG A 6 12.76 -0.87 -8.33
N GLY A 7 13.67 0.06 -8.04
CA GLY A 7 13.62 0.93 -6.87
C GLY A 7 12.40 1.83 -6.88
N LEU A 8 12.02 2.36 -8.05
CA LEU A 8 10.83 3.19 -8.20
C LEU A 8 9.54 2.39 -7.91
N VAL A 9 9.39 1.21 -8.52
CA VAL A 9 8.23 0.33 -8.30
C VAL A 9 8.13 -0.07 -6.83
N LEU A 10 9.25 -0.45 -6.21
CA LEU A 10 9.28 -0.87 -4.81
C LEU A 10 8.96 0.30 -3.87
N ALA A 11 9.52 1.49 -4.12
CA ALA A 11 9.23 2.67 -3.31
C ALA A 11 7.74 3.06 -3.37
N LEU A 12 7.16 3.11 -4.58
CA LEU A 12 5.76 3.48 -4.77
C LEU A 12 4.80 2.46 -4.12
N THR A 13 5.08 1.17 -4.29
CA THR A 13 4.23 0.10 -3.73
C THR A 13 4.32 0.03 -2.21
N VAL A 14 5.52 0.16 -1.64
CA VAL A 14 5.72 0.22 -0.18
C VAL A 14 5.02 1.45 0.41
N PHE A 15 5.17 2.62 -0.22
CA PHE A 15 4.51 3.84 0.23
C PHE A 15 2.97 3.70 0.23
N SER A 16 2.40 3.22 -0.88
CA SER A 16 0.96 2.99 -0.98
C SER A 16 0.45 1.97 0.03
N ALA A 17 1.21 0.89 0.29
CA ALA A 17 0.87 -0.10 1.30
C ALA A 17 0.86 0.51 2.71
N ILE A 18 1.90 1.25 3.08
CA ILE A 18 1.99 1.93 4.38
C ILE A 18 0.82 2.92 4.55
N ALA A 19 0.55 3.74 3.53
CA ALA A 19 -0.53 4.72 3.58
C ALA A 19 -1.90 4.05 3.74
N ALA A 20 -2.16 2.96 3.00
CA ALA A 20 -3.40 2.20 3.10
C ALA A 20 -3.56 1.54 4.48
N THR A 21 -2.51 0.92 5.01
CA THR A 21 -2.52 0.32 6.35
C THR A 21 -2.73 1.37 7.44
N ALA A 22 -2.04 2.51 7.36
CA ALA A 22 -2.20 3.60 8.31
C ALA A 22 -3.64 4.14 8.31
N ASN A 23 -4.23 4.33 7.12
CA ASN A 23 -5.61 4.76 6.99
C ASN A 23 -6.59 3.73 7.57
N ALA A 24 -6.40 2.44 7.29
CA ALA A 24 -7.24 1.36 7.82
C ALA A 24 -7.16 1.27 9.36
N LEU A 25 -5.96 1.36 9.93
CA LEU A 25 -5.75 1.36 11.39
C LEU A 25 -6.40 2.58 12.03
N TYR A 26 -6.25 3.77 11.43
CA TYR A 26 -6.89 4.99 11.92
C TYR A 26 -8.42 4.92 11.89
N ALA A 27 -8.98 4.42 10.78
CA ALA A 27 -10.42 4.21 10.66
C ALA A 27 -10.94 3.21 11.70
N SER A 28 -10.24 2.08 11.88
CA SER A 28 -10.58 1.07 12.87
C SER A 28 -10.53 1.63 14.30
N TYR A 29 -9.48 2.38 14.64
CA TYR A 29 -9.36 3.06 15.93
C TYR A 29 -10.53 4.00 16.20
N ARG A 30 -10.91 4.83 15.23
CA ARG A 30 -12.03 5.78 15.36
C ARG A 30 -13.35 5.06 15.64
N VAL A 31 -13.67 4.04 14.85
CA VAL A 31 -14.91 3.26 14.97
C VAL A 31 -14.96 2.53 16.31
N GLN A 32 -13.89 1.83 16.70
CA GLN A 32 -13.85 1.10 17.98
C GLN A 32 -13.97 2.03 19.17
N ARG A 33 -13.30 3.20 19.12
CA ARG A 33 -13.38 4.21 20.16
C ARG A 33 -14.81 4.73 20.34
N GLU A 34 -15.48 5.09 19.24
CA GLU A 34 -16.86 5.57 19.29
C GLU A 34 -17.81 4.48 19.81
N GLN A 35 -17.67 3.25 19.31
CA GLN A 35 -18.47 2.11 19.76
C GLN A 35 -18.31 1.81 21.26
N LEU A 36 -17.09 1.85 21.80
CA LEU A 36 -16.84 1.64 23.24
C LEU A 36 -17.46 2.74 24.09
N ILE A 37 -17.38 4.00 23.64
CA ILE A 37 -17.99 5.13 24.33
C ILE A 37 -19.51 4.98 24.35
N GLU A 38 -20.14 4.75 23.18
CA GLU A 38 -21.59 4.60 23.05
C GLU A 38 -22.12 3.41 23.85
N ASN A 39 -21.49 2.25 23.73
CA ASN A 39 -21.88 1.05 24.48
C ASN A 39 -21.74 1.25 26.00
N THR A 40 -20.71 1.96 26.45
CA THR A 40 -20.52 2.24 27.89
C THR A 40 -21.57 3.22 28.40
N LEU A 41 -21.86 4.28 27.62
CA LEU A 41 -22.90 5.24 27.96
C LEU A 41 -24.26 4.57 28.07
N GLU A 42 -24.62 3.72 27.10
CA GLU A 42 -25.89 3.00 27.12
C GLU A 42 -25.94 1.96 28.25
N SER A 43 -24.84 1.23 28.49
CA SER A 43 -24.75 0.28 29.62
C SER A 43 -24.95 0.98 30.96
N ASN A 44 -24.29 2.14 31.16
CA ASN A 44 -24.44 2.92 32.38
C ASN A 44 -25.86 3.48 32.52
N ARG A 45 -26.52 3.89 31.43
CA ARG A 45 -27.92 4.35 31.46
C ARG A 45 -28.86 3.23 31.89
N VAL A 46 -28.74 2.06 31.27
CA VAL A 46 -29.57 0.89 31.59
C VAL A 46 -29.34 0.45 33.04
N TYR A 47 -28.09 0.47 33.50
CA TYR A 47 -27.75 0.12 34.87
C TYR A 47 -28.31 1.13 35.89
N ALA A 48 -28.14 2.43 35.65
CA ALA A 48 -28.74 3.48 36.49
C ALA A 48 -30.28 3.37 36.52
N THR A 49 -30.91 3.05 35.39
CA THR A 49 -32.37 2.83 35.29
C THR A 49 -32.82 1.66 36.17
N LYS A 50 -32.15 0.50 36.06
CA LYS A 50 -32.46 -0.68 36.89
C LYS A 50 -32.30 -0.38 38.38
N LEU A 51 -31.25 0.34 38.76
CA LEU A 51 -31.03 0.74 40.15
C LEU A 51 -32.09 1.73 40.63
N ALA A 52 -32.50 2.68 39.79
CA ALA A 52 -33.57 3.61 40.11
C ALA A 52 -34.92 2.90 40.31
N GLU A 53 -35.24 1.91 39.47
CA GLU A 53 -36.42 1.05 39.61
C GLU A 53 -36.36 0.18 40.89
N GLY A 54 -35.18 -0.37 41.20
CA GLY A 54 -34.92 -1.11 42.44
C GLY A 54 -35.10 -0.23 43.68
N ALA A 55 -34.53 0.97 43.68
CA ALA A 55 -34.69 1.96 44.75
C ALA A 55 -36.15 2.40 44.91
N ALA A 56 -36.86 2.64 43.81
CA ALA A 56 -38.28 2.98 43.84
C ALA A 56 -39.12 1.86 44.46
N SER A 57 -38.84 0.61 44.09
CA SER A 57 -39.54 -0.56 44.61
C SER A 57 -39.27 -0.77 46.10
N PHE A 58 -38.00 -0.67 46.52
CA PHE A 58 -37.60 -0.71 47.92
C PHE A 58 -38.33 0.37 48.76
N LEU A 59 -38.30 1.63 48.32
CA LEU A 59 -38.96 2.73 49.01
C LEU A 59 -40.49 2.55 49.10
N ARG A 60 -41.11 2.03 48.03
CA ARG A 60 -42.54 1.70 48.03
C ARG A 60 -42.85 0.61 49.04
N SER A 61 -42.07 -0.46 49.08
CA SER A 61 -42.23 -1.55 50.06
C SER A 61 -42.05 -1.06 51.49
N ALA A 62 -41.04 -0.23 51.74
CA ALA A 62 -40.82 0.41 53.04
C ALA A 62 -42.02 1.27 53.48
N GLN A 63 -42.56 2.10 52.59
CA GLN A 63 -43.77 2.89 52.88
C GLN A 63 -45.02 2.02 53.10
N GLN A 64 -45.17 0.93 52.35
CA GLN A 64 -46.28 -0.02 52.52
C GLN A 64 -46.21 -0.74 53.87
N GLN A 65 -45.01 -1.14 54.31
CA GLN A 65 -44.80 -1.78 55.61
C GLN A 65 -45.20 -0.84 56.76
N LEU A 66 -44.75 0.42 56.70
CA LEU A 66 -45.16 1.45 57.65
C LEU A 66 -46.66 1.73 57.59
N GLY A 67 -47.25 1.78 56.39
CA GLY A 67 -48.68 2.00 56.21
C GLY A 67 -49.55 0.88 56.78
N TYR A 68 -49.12 -0.38 56.67
CA TYR A 68 -49.81 -1.49 57.31
C TYR A 68 -49.78 -1.37 58.83
N SER A 69 -48.61 -1.07 59.41
CA SER A 69 -48.46 -0.86 60.85
C SER A 69 -49.31 0.32 61.34
N ALA A 70 -49.25 1.46 60.63
CA ALA A 70 -49.98 2.68 60.96
C ALA A 70 -51.50 2.49 61.08
N ARG A 71 -52.11 1.58 60.29
CA ARG A 71 -53.55 1.27 60.37
C ARG A 71 -53.96 0.60 61.67
N HIS A 72 -53.05 -0.11 62.33
CA HIS A 72 -53.33 -0.84 63.57
C HIS A 72 -52.85 -0.07 64.81
N MET A 73 -52.04 0.98 64.63
CA MET A 73 -51.49 1.76 65.74
C MET A 73 -52.50 2.51 66.61
N PRO A 74 -53.67 2.99 66.14
CA PRO A 74 -54.66 3.64 67.00
C PRO A 74 -55.06 2.80 68.21
N ASP A 75 -55.25 1.50 68.01
CA ASP A 75 -55.63 0.55 69.07
C ASP A 75 -54.45 0.24 70.03
N LEU A 76 -53.21 0.45 69.56
CA LEU A 76 -51.99 0.16 70.33
C LEU A 76 -51.50 1.38 71.12
N MET A 77 -51.86 2.60 70.70
CA MET A 77 -51.39 3.85 71.32
C MET A 77 -51.80 4.00 72.79
N ALA A 78 -52.85 3.33 73.24
CA ALA A 78 -53.26 3.31 74.65
C ALA A 78 -52.35 2.44 75.54
N SER A 79 -51.49 1.60 74.96
CA SER A 79 -50.63 0.65 75.68
C SER A 79 -49.17 0.78 75.24
N PRO A 80 -48.32 1.50 76.00
CA PRO A 80 -46.92 1.75 75.64
C PRO A 80 -46.13 0.49 75.28
N ASP A 81 -46.32 -0.61 76.02
CA ASP A 81 -45.62 -1.88 75.77
C ASP A 81 -46.02 -2.53 74.44
N ARG A 82 -47.30 -2.45 74.08
CA ARG A 82 -47.80 -3.00 72.80
C ARG A 82 -47.33 -2.15 71.62
N LEU A 83 -47.30 -0.83 71.78
CA LEU A 83 -46.77 0.08 70.78
C LEU A 83 -45.27 -0.14 70.56
N ALA A 84 -44.50 -0.33 71.64
CA ALA A 84 -43.08 -0.67 71.58
C ALA A 84 -42.84 -2.03 70.89
N ALA A 85 -43.65 -3.05 71.19
CA ALA A 85 -43.58 -4.35 70.53
C ALA A 85 -43.84 -4.24 69.02
N GLU A 86 -44.80 -3.43 68.60
CA GLU A 86 -45.09 -3.19 67.18
C GLU A 86 -43.92 -2.47 66.48
N VAL A 87 -43.32 -1.48 67.12
CA VAL A 87 -42.12 -0.79 66.61
C VAL A 87 -40.96 -1.77 66.41
N MET A 88 -40.70 -2.63 67.40
CA MET A 88 -39.67 -3.67 67.30
C MET A 88 -39.99 -4.68 66.20
N ARG A 89 -41.26 -5.08 66.05
CA ARG A 89 -41.71 -5.96 64.97
C ARG A 89 -41.42 -5.36 63.60
N VAL A 90 -41.76 -4.09 63.39
CA VAL A 90 -41.49 -3.40 62.11
C VAL A 90 -39.99 -3.33 61.83
N GLN A 91 -39.16 -3.02 62.82
CA GLN A 91 -37.70 -2.97 62.65
C GLN A 91 -37.11 -4.37 62.34
N GLN A 92 -37.56 -5.43 63.01
CA GLN A 92 -36.98 -6.76 62.88
C GLN A 92 -37.59 -7.59 61.74
N GLN A 93 -38.72 -7.17 61.19
CA GLN A 93 -39.38 -7.87 60.08
C GLN A 93 -38.57 -7.79 58.78
N THR A 94 -37.87 -6.69 58.56
CA THR A 94 -37.01 -6.47 57.38
C THR A 94 -35.83 -5.59 57.76
N ASP A 95 -34.72 -5.70 57.04
CA ASP A 95 -33.55 -4.82 57.25
C ASP A 95 -33.74 -3.41 56.64
N SER A 96 -34.99 -3.00 56.33
CA SER A 96 -35.27 -1.76 55.61
C SER A 96 -34.96 -0.49 56.40
N PHE A 97 -34.98 -0.57 57.73
CA PHE A 97 -34.86 0.59 58.61
C PHE A 97 -33.80 0.37 59.69
N ASN A 98 -32.90 1.34 59.88
CA ASN A 98 -31.96 1.32 61.00
C ASN A 98 -32.68 1.46 62.36
N SER A 99 -33.74 2.28 62.40
CA SER A 99 -34.59 2.48 63.56
C SER A 99 -36.01 2.82 63.12
N VAL A 100 -36.98 2.51 63.98
CA VAL A 100 -38.39 2.82 63.78
C VAL A 100 -38.89 3.57 65.02
N GLY A 101 -39.75 4.57 64.81
CA GLY A 101 -40.34 5.34 65.89
C GLY A 101 -41.74 5.83 65.57
N VAL A 102 -42.53 6.02 66.63
CA VAL A 102 -43.88 6.60 66.58
C VAL A 102 -43.83 7.95 67.27
N VAL A 103 -44.29 8.98 66.58
CA VAL A 103 -44.34 10.36 67.07
C VAL A 103 -45.78 10.80 67.12
N GLY A 104 -46.21 11.35 68.26
CA GLY A 104 -47.56 11.86 68.48
C GLY A 104 -47.86 13.13 67.70
N ALA A 105 -49.13 13.52 67.66
CA ALA A 105 -49.57 14.75 66.98
C ALA A 105 -48.96 16.04 67.56
N ASP A 106 -48.53 16.01 68.82
CA ASP A 106 -47.80 17.06 69.54
C ASP A 106 -46.30 17.09 69.23
N GLY A 107 -45.80 16.09 68.47
CA GLY A 107 -44.39 15.92 68.16
C GLY A 107 -43.60 15.13 69.21
N THR A 108 -44.24 14.50 70.19
CA THR A 108 -43.55 13.71 71.22
C THR A 108 -43.26 12.29 70.74
N ILE A 109 -42.06 11.75 70.99
CA ILE A 109 -41.75 10.34 70.68
C ILE A 109 -42.47 9.41 71.67
N LEU A 110 -43.44 8.65 71.16
CA LEU A 110 -44.29 7.74 71.96
C LEU A 110 -43.70 6.33 72.07
N ALA A 111 -43.05 5.85 71.01
CA ALA A 111 -42.36 4.56 70.99
C ALA A 111 -41.19 4.59 70.01
N THR A 112 -40.13 3.85 70.29
CA THR A 112 -38.96 3.74 69.41
C THR A 112 -38.18 2.46 69.69
N THR A 113 -37.34 2.07 68.74
CA THR A 113 -36.43 0.92 68.87
C THR A 113 -35.40 1.10 70.00
N ALA A 114 -34.80 -0.01 70.45
CA ALA A 114 -33.92 -0.02 71.63
C ALA A 114 -32.78 1.03 71.58
N SER A 115 -32.15 1.21 70.42
CA SER A 115 -31.02 2.14 70.24
C SER A 115 -31.40 3.63 70.40
N PHE A 116 -32.69 3.97 70.38
CA PHE A 116 -33.21 5.32 70.51
C PHE A 116 -34.06 5.53 71.77
N ARG A 117 -34.12 4.55 72.66
CA ARG A 117 -34.99 4.57 73.87
C ARG A 117 -34.76 5.80 74.76
N ASN A 118 -33.53 6.33 74.80
CA ASN A 118 -33.18 7.53 75.57
C ASN A 118 -33.91 8.80 75.13
N PHE A 119 -34.56 8.79 73.97
CA PHE A 119 -35.32 9.92 73.42
C PHE A 119 -36.85 9.75 73.57
N LEU A 120 -37.33 8.71 74.26
CA LEU A 120 -38.76 8.59 74.58
C LEU A 120 -39.25 9.81 75.37
N GLY A 121 -40.42 10.33 75.03
CA GLY A 121 -40.99 11.52 75.66
C GLY A 121 -40.36 12.85 75.25
N VAL A 122 -39.34 12.85 74.38
CA VAL A 122 -38.73 14.06 73.83
C VAL A 122 -39.54 14.55 72.64
N GLN A 123 -39.74 15.87 72.54
CA GLN A 123 -40.36 16.50 71.38
C GLN A 123 -39.35 16.60 70.22
N VAL A 124 -39.70 16.08 69.04
CA VAL A 124 -38.82 16.13 67.87
C VAL A 124 -38.88 17.48 67.18
N ASP A 125 -37.72 18.11 67.00
CA ASP A 125 -37.58 19.36 66.25
C ASP A 125 -36.58 19.23 65.09
N SER A 126 -36.77 18.19 64.28
CA SER A 126 -35.97 17.96 63.08
C SER A 126 -36.71 18.42 61.81
N PRO A 127 -36.00 18.84 60.74
CA PRO A 127 -36.65 19.19 59.47
C PRO A 127 -37.58 18.08 58.94
N GLY A 128 -37.16 16.81 59.04
CA GLY A 128 -37.99 15.67 58.64
C GLY A 128 -39.24 15.50 59.49
N SER A 129 -39.12 15.64 60.81
CA SER A 129 -40.26 15.56 61.73
C SER A 129 -41.27 16.68 61.53
N ARG A 130 -40.81 17.93 61.37
CA ARG A 130 -41.68 19.09 61.07
C ARG A 130 -42.44 18.88 59.76
N ALA A 131 -41.77 18.34 58.74
CA ALA A 131 -42.42 18.04 57.46
C ALA A 131 -43.47 16.94 57.58
N ALA A 132 -43.22 15.88 58.36
CA ALA A 132 -44.18 14.80 58.57
C ALA A 132 -45.44 15.27 59.33
N LEU A 133 -45.26 16.04 60.41
CA LEU A 133 -46.36 16.59 61.22
C LEU A 133 -47.25 17.58 60.46
N SER A 134 -46.65 18.36 59.55
CA SER A 134 -47.36 19.36 58.74
C SER A 134 -48.05 18.75 57.51
N LYS A 135 -47.36 17.87 56.77
CA LYS A 135 -47.89 17.30 55.52
C LYS A 135 -48.93 16.20 55.75
N ARG A 136 -48.84 15.45 56.85
CA ARG A 136 -49.79 14.39 57.26
C ARG A 136 -50.14 13.38 56.15
N GLN A 137 -49.16 13.07 55.30
CA GLN A 137 -49.29 12.13 54.18
C GLN A 137 -48.04 11.23 54.12
N PRO A 138 -48.11 10.05 53.46
CA PRO A 138 -46.94 9.22 53.25
C PRO A 138 -45.84 10.01 52.54
N MET A 139 -44.63 10.04 53.10
CA MET A 139 -43.54 10.82 52.53
C MET A 139 -42.18 10.23 52.84
N ILE A 140 -41.18 10.68 52.07
CA ILE A 140 -39.77 10.46 52.32
C ILE A 140 -39.18 11.84 52.55
N SER A 141 -38.49 12.04 53.67
CA SER A 141 -37.89 13.34 53.98
C SER A 141 -36.71 13.64 53.07
N LYS A 142 -36.39 14.93 52.92
CA LYS A 142 -35.04 15.37 52.54
C LYS A 142 -34.02 14.86 53.56
N PRO A 143 -32.74 14.72 53.20
CA PRO A 143 -31.68 14.37 54.16
C PRO A 143 -31.56 15.42 55.27
N TYR A 144 -31.43 14.98 56.51
CA TYR A 144 -31.19 15.86 57.66
C TYR A 144 -30.43 15.14 58.76
N VAL A 145 -29.84 15.92 59.68
CA VAL A 145 -29.18 15.39 60.88
C VAL A 145 -30.23 15.20 61.98
N SER A 146 -30.35 13.99 62.50
CA SER A 146 -31.29 13.67 63.57
C SER A 146 -30.86 14.23 64.93
N ILE A 147 -31.75 14.16 65.91
CA ILE A 147 -31.45 14.50 67.31
C ILE A 147 -30.30 13.67 67.91
N ALA A 148 -30.01 12.51 67.33
CA ALA A 148 -28.88 11.65 67.72
C ALA A 148 -27.59 11.93 66.91
N GLY A 149 -27.57 12.97 66.07
CA GLY A 149 -26.41 13.37 65.28
C GLY A 149 -26.19 12.57 63.99
N ASN A 150 -27.08 11.65 63.63
CA ASN A 150 -26.94 10.82 62.42
C ASN A 150 -27.54 11.50 61.19
N LEU A 151 -26.80 11.55 60.08
CA LEU A 151 -27.31 12.00 58.78
C LEU A 151 -28.18 10.90 58.15
N LEU A 152 -29.46 11.20 57.97
CA LEU A 152 -30.46 10.21 57.59
C LEU A 152 -31.57 10.78 56.72
N ILE A 153 -32.34 9.88 56.11
CA ILE A 153 -33.68 10.14 55.60
C ILE A 153 -34.71 9.41 56.46
N ASN A 154 -35.92 9.94 56.51
CA ASN A 154 -37.03 9.35 57.24
C ASN A 154 -38.16 9.02 56.28
N VAL A 155 -38.56 7.75 56.24
CA VAL A 155 -39.74 7.28 55.53
C VAL A 155 -40.88 7.29 56.53
N THR A 156 -41.94 8.05 56.28
CA THR A 156 -43.02 8.25 57.26
C THR A 156 -44.38 7.90 56.69
N HIS A 157 -45.27 7.42 57.56
CA HIS A 157 -46.68 7.21 57.27
C HIS A 157 -47.53 7.83 58.39
N PRO A 158 -48.58 8.60 58.07
CA PRO A 158 -49.44 9.21 59.09
C PRO A 158 -50.31 8.17 59.78
N ILE A 159 -50.64 8.42 61.04
CA ILE A 159 -51.52 7.60 61.86
C ILE A 159 -52.79 8.41 62.11
N PHE A 160 -53.93 7.84 61.77
CA PHE A 160 -55.25 8.42 61.99
C PHE A 160 -56.07 7.47 62.85
N SER A 161 -56.89 8.00 63.75
CA SER A 161 -57.89 7.21 64.46
C SER A 161 -58.96 6.68 63.49
N ASN A 162 -59.78 5.74 63.95
CA ASN A 162 -60.93 5.25 63.18
C ASN A 162 -61.92 6.37 62.80
N ASP A 163 -61.95 7.46 63.56
CA ASP A 163 -62.79 8.65 63.31
C ASP A 163 -62.09 9.70 62.42
N GLY A 164 -60.90 9.39 61.88
CA GLY A 164 -60.13 10.28 61.00
C GLY A 164 -59.32 11.35 61.72
N VAL A 165 -59.19 11.29 63.05
CA VAL A 165 -58.38 12.25 63.81
C VAL A 165 -56.90 11.94 63.65
N TYR A 166 -56.08 12.93 63.30
CA TYR A 166 -54.63 12.76 63.19
C TYR A 166 -54.00 12.52 64.56
N MET A 167 -53.39 11.36 64.75
CA MET A 167 -52.77 10.94 66.03
C MET A 167 -51.24 11.07 66.03
N GLY A 168 -50.63 11.30 64.87
CA GLY A 168 -49.18 11.37 64.72
C GLY A 168 -48.69 10.64 63.48
N TYR A 169 -47.46 10.17 63.48
CA TYR A 169 -46.89 9.38 62.39
C TYR A 169 -45.98 8.27 62.89
N VAL A 170 -45.86 7.21 62.11
CA VAL A 170 -44.78 6.21 62.24
C VAL A 170 -43.69 6.52 61.22
N GLY A 171 -42.44 6.48 61.65
CA GLY A 171 -41.28 6.75 60.81
C GLY A 171 -40.24 5.66 60.93
N GLY A 172 -39.68 5.25 59.80
CA GLY A 172 -38.50 4.41 59.71
C GLY A 172 -37.31 5.21 59.16
N THR A 173 -36.20 5.21 59.90
CA THR A 173 -34.99 5.95 59.51
C THR A 173 -34.06 5.09 58.67
N ILE A 174 -33.45 5.69 57.65
CA ILE A 174 -32.39 5.09 56.84
C ILE A 174 -31.16 6.00 56.90
N TYR A 175 -30.06 5.48 57.42
CA TYR A 175 -28.79 6.20 57.53
C TYR A 175 -28.11 6.33 56.17
N LEU A 176 -27.47 7.47 55.94
CA LEU A 176 -26.79 7.77 54.67
C LEU A 176 -25.27 7.57 54.74
N ARG A 177 -24.69 7.68 55.94
CA ARG A 177 -23.23 7.53 56.17
C ARG A 177 -22.81 6.18 56.73
N ASN A 178 -23.75 5.43 57.32
CA ASN A 178 -23.51 4.16 57.97
C ASN A 178 -24.18 3.03 57.17
N GLU A 179 -23.92 1.78 57.54
CA GLU A 179 -24.59 0.63 56.93
C GLU A 179 -26.11 0.75 57.01
N SER A 180 -26.78 0.53 55.87
CA SER A 180 -28.22 0.63 55.70
C SER A 180 -28.66 -0.22 54.50
N ALA A 181 -29.96 -0.52 54.40
CA ALA A 181 -30.52 -1.16 53.22
C ALA A 181 -30.25 -0.38 51.92
N LEU A 182 -30.14 0.95 51.99
CA LEU A 182 -29.80 1.78 50.84
C LEU A 182 -28.34 1.55 50.41
N ASN A 183 -27.42 1.47 51.37
CA ASN A 183 -26.01 1.14 51.11
C ASN A 183 -25.86 -0.29 50.57
N GLU A 184 -26.67 -1.25 51.03
CA GLU A 184 -26.63 -2.61 50.50
C GLU A 184 -27.17 -2.70 49.07
N LEU A 185 -28.28 -2.00 48.79
CA LEU A 185 -28.90 -1.94 47.47
C LEU A 185 -27.98 -1.29 46.42
N LEU A 186 -27.18 -0.30 46.84
CA LEU A 186 -26.38 0.54 45.94
C LEU A 186 -24.87 0.29 46.01
N GLY A 187 -24.36 -0.43 47.02
CA GLY A 187 -22.96 -0.34 47.44
C GLY A 187 -22.12 -1.62 47.45
N LYS A 188 -22.67 -2.79 47.06
CA LYS A 188 -21.86 -4.03 46.93
C LYS A 188 -21.01 -4.12 45.65
N HIS A 189 -20.92 -3.05 44.86
CA HIS A 189 -20.14 -3.04 43.62
C HIS A 189 -18.73 -2.50 43.85
N HIS A 190 -17.78 -3.40 44.06
CA HIS A 190 -16.35 -3.08 44.09
C HIS A 190 -15.83 -2.91 42.65
N TYR A 191 -16.03 -1.72 42.10
CA TYR A 191 -15.31 -1.31 40.91
C TYR A 191 -13.86 -0.99 41.29
N HIS A 192 -12.91 -1.76 40.74
CA HIS A 192 -11.48 -1.50 40.92
C HIS A 192 -10.92 -0.54 39.85
N ASP A 193 -11.76 -0.12 38.90
CA ASP A 193 -11.36 0.59 37.70
C ASP A 193 -11.77 2.08 37.71
N GLY A 194 -12.06 2.62 38.90
CA GLY A 194 -12.49 4.01 39.10
C GLY A 194 -13.94 4.28 38.69
N SER A 195 -14.70 3.27 38.27
CA SER A 195 -16.16 3.38 38.12
C SER A 195 -16.82 3.50 39.49
N TYR A 196 -17.91 4.26 39.57
CA TYR A 196 -18.68 4.35 40.82
C TYR A 196 -20.09 4.82 40.57
N LEU A 197 -20.92 4.61 41.58
CA LEU A 197 -22.30 5.06 41.66
C LEU A 197 -22.43 6.17 42.70
N TYR A 198 -23.34 7.09 42.48
CA TYR A 198 -23.81 8.01 43.50
C TYR A 198 -25.29 8.33 43.31
N VAL A 199 -25.93 8.79 44.39
CA VAL A 199 -27.35 9.19 44.39
C VAL A 199 -27.46 10.61 44.91
N VAL A 200 -28.32 11.40 44.27
CA VAL A 200 -28.64 12.78 44.66
C VAL A 200 -30.12 12.93 44.98
N ASP A 201 -30.47 13.87 45.85
CA ASP A 201 -31.85 14.31 46.02
C ASP A 201 -32.26 15.36 44.95
N GLY A 202 -33.49 15.87 45.06
CA GLY A 202 -34.03 16.87 44.14
C GLY A 202 -33.35 18.24 44.19
N ASP A 203 -32.56 18.53 45.24
CA ASP A 203 -31.77 19.76 45.37
C ASP A 203 -30.31 19.52 44.94
N GLY A 204 -29.98 18.32 44.44
CA GLY A 204 -28.63 17.94 44.02
C GLY A 204 -27.69 17.60 45.18
N GLN A 205 -28.21 17.32 46.39
CA GLN A 205 -27.42 16.90 47.53
C GLN A 205 -27.11 15.40 47.46
N LEU A 206 -25.85 15.01 47.70
CA LEU A 206 -25.42 13.61 47.68
C LEU A 206 -26.02 12.82 48.85
N LEU A 207 -26.86 11.83 48.53
CA LEU A 207 -27.45 10.86 49.45
C LEU A 207 -26.57 9.63 49.62
N TYR A 208 -25.88 9.22 48.56
CA TYR A 208 -24.98 8.07 48.56
C TYR A 208 -23.78 8.38 47.65
N HIS A 209 -22.59 8.01 48.08
CA HIS A 209 -21.36 8.07 47.30
C HIS A 209 -20.38 7.03 47.86
N THR A 210 -19.53 6.42 47.02
CA THR A 210 -18.45 5.50 47.43
C THR A 210 -17.44 6.12 48.40
N ASP A 211 -17.45 7.45 48.55
CA ASP A 211 -16.59 8.23 49.43
C ASP A 211 -17.52 8.84 50.49
N PRO A 212 -17.61 8.26 51.70
CA PRO A 212 -18.57 8.67 52.72
C PRO A 212 -18.44 10.14 53.14
N ALA A 213 -17.24 10.74 52.97
CA ALA A 213 -17.01 12.15 53.33
C ALA A 213 -17.80 13.12 52.44
N ARG A 214 -18.14 12.71 51.21
CA ARG A 214 -18.89 13.53 50.26
C ARG A 214 -20.40 13.51 50.48
N VAL A 215 -20.91 12.57 51.27
CA VAL A 215 -22.35 12.44 51.53
C VAL A 215 -22.83 13.68 52.29
N GLY A 216 -23.77 14.40 51.66
CA GLY A 216 -24.27 15.70 52.09
C GLY A 216 -23.76 16.90 51.28
N GLU A 217 -22.78 16.74 50.38
CA GLU A 217 -22.35 17.83 49.47
C GLU A 217 -23.42 18.12 48.41
N ILE A 218 -23.52 19.38 47.97
CA ILE A 218 -24.39 19.80 46.85
C ILE A 218 -23.56 19.82 45.56
N VAL A 219 -24.00 19.08 44.53
CA VAL A 219 -23.25 18.86 43.28
C VAL A 219 -24.03 19.31 42.03
N LEU A 220 -24.85 20.36 42.15
CA LEU A 220 -25.68 20.91 41.07
C LEU A 220 -24.89 21.41 39.85
N THR A 221 -23.60 21.74 40.02
CA THR A 221 -22.73 22.16 38.90
C THR A 221 -22.47 21.05 37.90
N ASN A 222 -22.71 19.79 38.27
CA ASN A 222 -22.56 18.64 37.38
C ASN A 222 -23.76 18.56 36.40
N PRO A 223 -23.53 18.62 35.07
CA PRO A 223 -24.60 18.55 34.07
C PRO A 223 -25.49 17.29 34.15
N VAL A 224 -24.92 16.15 34.58
CA VAL A 224 -25.67 14.91 34.78
C VAL A 224 -26.69 15.08 35.91
N VAL A 225 -26.25 15.67 37.02
CA VAL A 225 -27.09 15.97 38.18
C VAL A 225 -28.21 16.94 37.78
N ALA A 226 -27.85 18.03 37.09
CA ALA A 226 -28.84 19.00 36.60
C ALA A 226 -29.89 18.39 35.65
N SER A 227 -29.56 17.30 34.96
CA SER A 227 -30.45 16.60 34.04
C SER A 227 -31.36 15.62 34.75
N VAL A 228 -30.82 14.82 35.68
CA VAL A 228 -31.59 13.78 36.38
C VAL A 228 -32.60 14.38 37.38
N ILE A 229 -32.25 15.48 38.06
CA ILE A 229 -33.19 16.16 38.99
C ILE A 229 -34.41 16.76 38.27
N LYS A 230 -34.30 17.03 36.97
CA LYS A 230 -35.42 17.45 36.12
C LYS A 230 -36.32 16.28 35.70
N GLY A 231 -36.03 15.06 36.15
CA GLY A 231 -36.79 13.85 35.82
C GLY A 231 -36.38 13.20 34.49
N ASN A 232 -35.22 13.55 33.93
CA ASN A 232 -34.75 12.94 32.68
C ASN A 232 -33.92 11.67 32.94
N THR A 233 -34.10 10.68 32.08
CA THR A 233 -33.22 9.50 31.97
C THR A 233 -32.30 9.69 30.77
N GLY A 234 -31.02 9.36 30.89
CA GLY A 234 -30.09 9.50 29.77
C GLY A 234 -28.68 9.07 30.06
N ALA A 235 -27.80 9.33 29.09
CA ALA A 235 -26.37 9.13 29.22
C ALA A 235 -25.62 10.35 28.68
N MET A 236 -24.48 10.66 29.29
CA MET A 236 -23.67 11.80 28.89
C MET A 236 -22.20 11.57 29.27
N ARG A 237 -21.29 12.00 28.40
CA ARG A 237 -19.89 12.19 28.75
C ARG A 237 -19.72 13.51 29.47
N VAL A 238 -19.14 13.48 30.67
CA VAL A 238 -19.06 14.64 31.57
C VAL A 238 -17.72 14.66 32.28
N ILE A 239 -17.20 15.86 32.55
CA ILE A 239 -16.10 16.02 33.49
C ILE A 239 -16.69 16.13 34.88
N ASN A 240 -16.34 15.20 35.76
CA ASN A 240 -16.87 15.21 37.13
C ASN A 240 -16.24 16.33 37.99
N THR A 241 -16.72 16.48 39.23
CA THR A 241 -16.23 17.50 40.18
C THR A 241 -14.76 17.36 40.56
N LYS A 242 -14.10 16.24 40.22
CA LYS A 242 -12.67 15.99 40.44
C LYS A 242 -11.83 16.19 39.16
N GLY A 243 -12.42 16.70 38.08
CA GLY A 243 -11.72 16.94 36.81
C GLY A 243 -11.50 15.69 35.95
N VAL A 244 -12.14 14.56 36.30
CA VAL A 244 -12.01 13.30 35.55
C VAL A 244 -13.10 13.21 34.49
N ASP A 245 -12.70 12.85 33.27
CA ASP A 245 -13.61 12.59 32.16
C ASP A 245 -14.34 11.25 32.33
N MET A 246 -15.66 11.30 32.48
CA MET A 246 -16.52 10.18 32.83
C MET A 246 -17.57 9.95 31.75
N LEU A 247 -17.91 8.69 31.52
CA LEU A 247 -19.08 8.25 30.77
C LEU A 247 -20.18 7.92 31.77
N ALA A 248 -21.19 8.78 31.90
CA ALA A 248 -22.21 8.66 32.92
C ALA A 248 -23.56 8.26 32.32
N GLY A 249 -24.30 7.41 33.02
CA GLY A 249 -25.71 7.12 32.80
C GLY A 249 -26.50 7.49 34.05
N TYR A 250 -27.72 8.00 33.85
CA TYR A 250 -28.53 8.53 34.93
C TYR A 250 -30.01 8.25 34.74
N ALA A 251 -30.71 8.03 35.85
CA ALA A 251 -32.15 7.82 35.87
C ALA A 251 -32.78 8.36 37.17
N PRO A 252 -33.99 8.95 37.10
CA PRO A 252 -34.68 9.48 38.26
C PRO A 252 -35.46 8.38 39.01
N VAL A 253 -35.72 8.61 40.29
CA VAL A 253 -36.58 7.80 41.17
C VAL A 253 -37.85 8.62 41.46
N PRO A 254 -38.95 8.46 40.72
CA PRO A 254 -40.08 9.40 40.77
C PRO A 254 -40.75 9.54 42.14
N ILE A 255 -40.80 8.48 42.94
CA ILE A 255 -41.46 8.48 44.26
C ILE A 255 -40.74 9.36 45.29
N SER A 256 -39.43 9.54 45.15
CA SER A 256 -38.60 10.31 46.09
C SER A 256 -38.00 11.58 45.47
N GLY A 257 -38.03 11.71 44.15
CA GLY A 257 -37.34 12.80 43.44
C GLY A 257 -35.82 12.64 43.40
N TRP A 258 -35.30 11.45 43.69
CA TRP A 258 -33.86 11.19 43.66
C TRP A 258 -33.36 10.99 42.23
N GLY A 259 -32.08 11.21 42.02
CA GLY A 259 -31.37 10.83 40.80
C GLY A 259 -30.30 9.79 41.11
N VAL A 260 -30.31 8.68 40.38
CA VAL A 260 -29.26 7.65 40.43
C VAL A 260 -28.31 7.88 39.26
N VAL A 261 -27.00 7.91 39.53
CA VAL A 261 -25.96 8.08 38.52
C VAL A 261 -24.93 6.97 38.62
N ALA A 262 -24.72 6.26 37.51
CA ALA A 262 -23.64 5.30 37.32
C ALA A 262 -22.64 5.84 36.32
N GLN A 263 -21.35 5.76 36.62
CA GLN A 263 -20.34 6.31 35.72
C GLN A 263 -19.02 5.56 35.73
N ARG A 264 -18.32 5.62 34.61
CA ARG A 264 -17.02 4.99 34.37
C ARG A 264 -16.02 5.98 33.77
N PRO A 265 -14.74 6.00 34.19
CA PRO A 265 -13.73 6.87 33.57
C PRO A 265 -13.53 6.54 32.09
N ALA A 266 -13.53 7.57 31.24
CA ALA A 266 -13.36 7.40 29.80
C ALA A 266 -12.00 6.77 29.46
N GLN A 267 -10.93 7.11 30.18
CA GLN A 267 -9.60 6.56 29.97
C GLN A 267 -9.56 5.03 30.15
N VAL A 268 -10.24 4.53 31.18
CA VAL A 268 -10.34 3.10 31.49
C VAL A 268 -11.18 2.36 30.44
N THR A 269 -12.28 2.97 29.98
CA THR A 269 -13.08 2.43 28.86
C THR A 269 -12.25 2.29 27.57
N LEU A 270 -11.27 3.17 27.35
CA LEU A 270 -10.45 3.21 26.14
C LEU A 270 -9.15 2.42 26.23
N GLU A 271 -8.75 1.97 27.43
CA GLU A 271 -7.54 1.17 27.66
C GLU A 271 -7.45 -0.09 26.77
N PRO A 272 -8.53 -0.89 26.59
CA PRO A 272 -8.47 -2.10 25.77
C PRO A 272 -8.13 -1.85 24.29
N ILE A 273 -8.32 -0.62 23.79
CA ILE A 273 -8.01 -0.27 22.40
C ILE A 273 -6.51 -0.37 22.14
N HIS A 274 -5.67 -0.07 23.13
CA HIS A 274 -4.22 -0.13 22.98
C HIS A 274 -3.76 -1.55 22.64
N ASP A 275 -4.22 -2.53 23.43
CA ASP A 275 -3.87 -3.94 23.23
C ASP A 275 -4.43 -4.48 21.92
N LEU A 276 -5.62 -4.04 21.52
CA LEU A 276 -6.24 -4.42 20.27
C LEU A 276 -5.46 -3.92 19.05
N ILE A 277 -4.92 -2.69 19.08
CA ILE A 277 -4.06 -2.17 18.01
C ILE A 277 -2.79 -3.01 17.88
N TRP A 278 -2.14 -3.35 18.99
CA TRP A 278 -0.93 -4.19 18.96
C TRP A 278 -1.22 -5.60 18.44
N ALA A 279 -2.35 -6.19 18.84
CA ALA A 279 -2.78 -7.47 18.32
C ALA A 279 -3.03 -7.41 16.80
N LEU A 280 -3.73 -6.37 16.31
CA LEU A 280 -3.97 -6.16 14.88
C LEU A 280 -2.67 -6.00 14.10
N LEU A 281 -1.71 -5.24 14.63
CA LEU A 281 -0.37 -5.12 14.04
C LEU A 281 0.35 -6.48 14.01
N GLY A 282 0.27 -7.25 15.09
CA GLY A 282 0.83 -8.60 15.18
C GLY A 282 0.25 -9.54 14.11
N TYR A 283 -1.06 -9.53 13.89
CA TYR A 283 -1.71 -10.33 12.85
C TYR A 283 -1.40 -9.84 11.43
N ALA A 284 -1.28 -8.52 11.23
CA ALA A 284 -1.00 -7.93 9.93
C ALA A 284 0.47 -8.07 9.51
N ALA A 285 1.42 -8.11 10.45
CA ALA A 285 2.85 -8.07 10.16
C ALA A 285 3.34 -9.26 9.30
N PRO A 286 3.01 -10.54 9.57
CA PRO A 286 3.43 -11.67 8.74
C PRO A 286 2.93 -11.54 7.30
N LEU A 287 1.67 -11.12 7.14
CA LEU A 287 1.05 -10.91 5.83
C LEU A 287 1.72 -9.74 5.09
N ALA A 288 2.03 -8.65 5.79
CA ALA A 288 2.75 -7.51 5.23
C ALA A 288 4.15 -7.91 4.74
N VAL A 289 4.89 -8.69 5.52
CA VAL A 289 6.21 -9.22 5.12
C VAL A 289 6.07 -10.12 3.89
N ALA A 290 5.09 -11.01 3.85
CA ALA A 290 4.82 -11.86 2.69
C ALA A 290 4.52 -11.03 1.43
N PHE A 291 3.69 -9.99 1.53
CA PHE A 291 3.41 -9.08 0.43
C PHE A 291 4.64 -8.28 0.00
N LEU A 292 5.46 -7.80 0.93
CA LEU A 292 6.71 -7.09 0.60
C LEU A 292 7.67 -8.01 -0.17
N LEU A 293 7.80 -9.28 0.24
CA LEU A 293 8.61 -10.27 -0.48
C LEU A 293 8.04 -10.57 -1.88
N ALA A 294 6.72 -10.71 -2.00
CA ALA A 294 6.06 -10.91 -3.29
C ALA A 294 6.22 -9.70 -4.21
N ILE A 295 6.05 -8.48 -3.71
CA ILE A 295 6.26 -7.23 -4.45
C ILE A 295 7.72 -7.13 -4.90
N TRP A 296 8.67 -7.42 -4.01
CA TRP A 296 10.09 -7.42 -4.33
C TRP A 296 10.43 -8.43 -5.43
N TRP A 297 9.85 -9.64 -5.35
CA TRP A 297 9.98 -10.66 -6.38
C TRP A 297 9.42 -10.17 -7.71
N CYS A 298 8.18 -9.68 -7.72
CA CYS A 298 7.52 -9.18 -8.93
C CYS A 298 8.29 -8.01 -9.56
N ALA A 299 8.72 -7.03 -8.76
CA ALA A 299 9.53 -5.91 -9.23
C ALA A 299 10.86 -6.39 -9.85
N ARG A 300 11.48 -7.42 -9.28
CA ARG A 300 12.66 -8.07 -9.87
C ARG A 300 12.33 -8.76 -11.19
N MET A 301 11.25 -9.52 -11.25
CA MET A 301 10.81 -10.23 -12.47
C MET A 301 10.50 -9.28 -13.63
N ILE A 302 9.91 -8.12 -13.36
CA ILE A 302 9.56 -7.12 -14.38
C ILE A 302 10.82 -6.37 -14.86
N SER A 303 11.69 -5.95 -13.94
CA SER A 303 12.84 -5.10 -14.27
C SER A 303 14.02 -5.85 -14.91
N LEU A 304 14.20 -7.15 -14.61
CA LEU A 304 15.39 -7.90 -15.03
C LEU A 304 15.52 -8.05 -16.56
N PRO A 305 14.47 -8.41 -17.33
CA PRO A 305 14.57 -8.49 -18.79
C PRO A 305 14.91 -7.15 -19.45
N LEU A 306 14.33 -6.04 -18.96
CA LEU A 306 14.61 -4.70 -19.49
C LEU A 306 16.04 -4.27 -19.21
N SER A 307 16.54 -4.52 -18.00
CA SER A 307 17.92 -4.23 -17.64
C SER A 307 18.90 -5.03 -18.50
N GLN A 308 18.61 -6.33 -18.73
CA GLN A 308 19.45 -7.18 -19.56
C GLN A 308 19.45 -6.72 -21.03
N LEU A 309 18.29 -6.34 -21.58
CA LEU A 309 18.21 -5.79 -22.93
C LEU A 309 19.01 -4.50 -23.06
N ALA A 310 18.91 -3.58 -22.11
CA ALA A 310 19.67 -2.33 -22.13
C ALA A 310 21.19 -2.57 -22.08
N THR A 311 21.68 -3.35 -21.11
CA THR A 311 23.13 -3.59 -20.95
C THR A 311 23.73 -4.43 -22.07
N ASN A 312 22.95 -5.31 -22.69
CA ASN A 312 23.46 -6.18 -23.76
C ASN A 312 23.61 -5.43 -25.10
N VAL A 313 22.92 -4.30 -25.29
CA VAL A 313 23.02 -3.48 -26.51
C VAL A 313 24.26 -2.57 -26.49
N GLU A 314 24.84 -2.27 -25.33
CA GLU A 314 26.01 -1.39 -25.19
C GLU A 314 27.35 -2.01 -25.66
N HIS A 315 27.34 -3.22 -26.24
CA HIS A 315 28.57 -3.90 -26.67
C HIS A 315 29.03 -3.41 -28.05
N GLN A 316 30.34 -3.21 -28.20
CA GLN A 316 30.96 -2.75 -29.46
C GLN A 316 30.81 -3.73 -30.62
N ASP A 317 30.68 -5.03 -30.33
CA ASP A 317 30.49 -6.08 -31.34
C ASP A 317 29.00 -6.40 -31.50
N VAL A 318 28.47 -6.10 -32.69
CA VAL A 318 27.06 -6.31 -33.07
C VAL A 318 26.67 -7.78 -33.01
N SER A 319 27.56 -8.69 -33.39
CA SER A 319 27.28 -10.14 -33.40
C SER A 319 27.14 -10.66 -31.97
N VAL A 320 28.03 -10.22 -31.07
CA VAL A 320 27.98 -10.57 -29.64
C VAL A 320 26.74 -9.95 -28.97
N ALA A 321 26.44 -8.69 -29.28
CA ALA A 321 25.25 -8.00 -28.78
C ALA A 321 23.96 -8.73 -29.20
N MET A 322 23.86 -9.12 -30.47
CA MET A 322 22.72 -9.85 -31.02
C MET A 322 22.51 -11.21 -30.34
N GLN A 323 23.56 -12.00 -30.15
CA GLN A 323 23.47 -13.30 -29.47
C GLN A 323 23.03 -13.15 -28.00
N ARG A 324 23.55 -12.14 -27.30
CA ARG A 324 23.16 -11.86 -25.91
C ARG A 324 21.71 -11.40 -25.81
N VAL A 325 21.26 -10.49 -26.66
CA VAL A 325 19.86 -10.04 -26.70
C VAL A 325 18.91 -11.20 -27.01
N GLN A 326 19.29 -12.10 -27.92
CA GLN A 326 18.49 -13.29 -28.23
C GLN A 326 18.33 -14.24 -27.03
N SER A 327 19.36 -14.34 -26.18
CA SER A 327 19.33 -15.18 -24.98
C SER A 327 18.44 -14.64 -23.85
N VAL A 328 18.05 -13.35 -23.90
CA VAL A 328 17.19 -12.74 -22.86
C VAL A 328 15.79 -13.38 -22.90
N LYS A 329 15.34 -13.88 -21.74
CA LYS A 329 13.98 -14.39 -21.54
C LYS A 329 13.01 -13.24 -21.31
N ALA A 330 12.36 -12.79 -22.38
CA ALA A 330 11.32 -11.77 -22.33
C ALA A 330 9.93 -12.41 -22.09
N TRP A 331 9.54 -12.55 -20.83
CA TRP A 331 8.34 -13.30 -20.45
C TRP A 331 7.02 -12.51 -20.61
N TYR A 332 7.09 -11.18 -20.75
CA TYR A 332 5.93 -10.31 -20.89
C TYR A 332 5.98 -9.50 -22.18
N PHE A 333 4.81 -9.01 -22.58
CA PHE A 333 4.56 -8.44 -23.89
C PHE A 333 5.51 -7.29 -24.26
N GLU A 334 5.70 -6.32 -23.38
CA GLU A 334 6.53 -5.13 -23.63
C GLU A 334 8.02 -5.50 -23.78
N ALA A 335 8.53 -6.41 -22.95
CA ALA A 335 9.90 -6.89 -23.07
C ALA A 335 10.13 -7.67 -24.37
N GLU A 336 9.16 -8.50 -24.78
CA GLU A 336 9.27 -9.29 -26.02
C GLU A 336 9.19 -8.38 -27.25
N ARG A 337 8.30 -7.38 -27.22
CA ARG A 337 8.20 -6.37 -28.25
C ARG A 337 9.49 -5.56 -28.38
N LEU A 338 10.10 -5.17 -27.25
CA LEU A 338 11.39 -4.47 -27.25
C LEU A 338 12.51 -5.36 -27.80
N LYS A 339 12.59 -6.63 -27.36
CA LYS A 339 13.54 -7.61 -27.87
C LYS A 339 13.46 -7.75 -29.40
N ARG A 340 12.25 -7.90 -29.94
CA ARG A 340 12.03 -8.00 -31.40
C ARG A 340 12.45 -6.73 -32.13
N ALA A 341 12.11 -5.55 -31.62
CA ALA A 341 12.50 -4.28 -32.23
C ALA A 341 14.02 -4.10 -32.27
N VAL A 342 14.71 -4.46 -31.19
CA VAL A 342 16.18 -4.44 -31.12
C VAL A 342 16.79 -5.43 -32.12
N MET A 343 16.28 -6.67 -32.18
CA MET A 343 16.76 -7.68 -33.14
C MET A 343 16.56 -7.26 -34.60
N ALA A 344 15.40 -6.70 -34.94
CA ALA A 344 15.13 -6.17 -36.28
C ALA A 344 16.04 -4.99 -36.64
N SER A 345 16.43 -4.18 -35.65
CA SER A 345 17.39 -3.09 -35.85
C SER A 345 18.80 -3.63 -36.13
N PHE A 346 19.23 -4.68 -35.42
CA PHE A 346 20.53 -5.33 -35.66
C PHE A 346 20.61 -5.95 -37.06
N THR A 347 19.58 -6.68 -37.50
CA THR A 347 19.58 -7.27 -38.86
C THR A 347 19.63 -6.19 -39.93
N SER A 348 18.87 -5.09 -39.77
CA SER A 348 18.91 -3.97 -40.71
C SER A 348 20.29 -3.28 -40.76
N LEU A 349 20.97 -3.14 -39.62
CA LEU A 349 22.32 -2.59 -39.56
C LEU A 349 23.33 -3.51 -40.25
N GLN A 350 23.27 -4.82 -40.00
CA GLN A 350 24.17 -5.80 -40.62
C GLN A 350 24.00 -5.84 -42.14
N ASP A 351 22.76 -5.80 -42.64
CA ASP A 351 22.47 -5.72 -44.08
C ASP A 351 23.03 -4.45 -44.72
N LYS A 352 22.88 -3.30 -44.05
CA LYS A 352 23.43 -2.02 -44.53
C LYS A 352 24.95 -2.04 -44.57
N ILE A 353 25.60 -2.56 -43.52
CA ILE A 353 27.06 -2.71 -43.47
C ILE A 353 27.54 -3.63 -44.60
N GLY A 354 26.87 -4.75 -44.83
CA GLY A 354 27.20 -5.68 -45.92
C GLY A 354 27.08 -5.03 -47.31
N LYS A 355 26.00 -4.28 -47.55
CA LYS A 355 25.81 -3.54 -48.81
C LYS A 355 26.86 -2.44 -49.02
N LEU A 356 27.20 -1.69 -47.97
CA LEU A 356 28.25 -0.66 -48.03
C LEU A 356 29.63 -1.28 -48.31
N ASN A 357 29.93 -2.43 -47.70
CA ASN A 357 31.18 -3.13 -47.94
C ASN A 357 31.31 -3.60 -49.40
N LEU A 358 30.26 -4.22 -49.95
CA LEU A 358 30.23 -4.63 -51.36
C LEU A 358 30.38 -3.43 -52.32
N ALA A 359 29.63 -2.34 -52.09
CA ALA A 359 29.73 -1.13 -52.91
C ALA A 359 31.12 -0.46 -52.83
N SER A 360 31.88 -0.71 -51.76
CA SER A 360 33.24 -0.18 -51.60
C SER A 360 34.28 -0.95 -52.43
N ILE A 361 34.06 -2.23 -52.75
CA ILE A 361 35.06 -3.11 -53.39
C ILE A 361 34.72 -3.52 -54.84
N THR A 362 33.53 -3.18 -55.35
CA THR A 362 33.13 -3.47 -56.73
C THR A 362 33.05 -2.21 -57.59
N ASP A 363 33.25 -2.37 -58.90
CA ASP A 363 33.04 -1.33 -59.90
C ASP A 363 31.55 -1.23 -60.23
N PRO A 364 30.93 -0.03 -60.15
CA PRO A 364 29.48 0.10 -60.29
C PRO A 364 28.96 -0.16 -61.71
N LEU A 365 29.80 -0.03 -62.74
CA LEU A 365 29.38 -0.25 -64.13
C LEU A 365 29.43 -1.73 -64.52
N THR A 366 30.48 -2.42 -64.10
CA THR A 366 30.73 -3.81 -64.53
C THR A 366 30.35 -4.84 -63.48
N GLY A 367 30.31 -4.49 -62.20
CA GLY A 367 30.17 -5.43 -61.08
C GLY A 367 31.40 -6.31 -60.84
N LEU A 368 32.52 -6.05 -61.54
CA LEU A 368 33.82 -6.65 -61.24
C LEU A 368 34.43 -6.00 -59.99
N ARG A 369 35.54 -6.53 -59.46
CA ARG A 369 36.26 -5.84 -58.38
C ARG A 369 36.83 -4.53 -58.90
N ASN A 370 36.65 -3.45 -58.14
CA ASN A 370 37.33 -2.18 -58.44
C ASN A 370 38.78 -2.25 -57.95
N ARG A 371 39.55 -1.18 -58.17
CA ARG A 371 40.95 -1.08 -57.72
C ARG A 371 41.16 -1.45 -56.24
N ARG A 372 40.23 -1.10 -55.34
CA ARG A 372 40.29 -1.49 -53.92
C ARG A 372 40.07 -2.99 -53.75
N GLY A 373 39.03 -3.54 -54.39
CA GLY A 373 38.77 -4.98 -54.38
C GLY A 373 39.89 -5.82 -55.03
N THR A 374 40.63 -5.27 -55.99
CA THR A 374 41.84 -5.88 -56.57
C THR A 374 42.96 -5.95 -55.54
N GLN A 375 43.26 -4.84 -54.87
CA GLN A 375 44.27 -4.80 -53.82
C GLN A 375 43.93 -5.78 -52.69
N ASP A 376 42.67 -5.81 -52.26
CA ASP A 376 42.20 -6.76 -51.24
C ASP A 376 42.41 -8.23 -51.66
N ALA A 377 42.29 -8.54 -52.96
CA ALA A 377 42.55 -9.87 -53.49
C ALA A 377 44.04 -10.23 -53.46
N VAL A 378 44.87 -9.27 -53.86
CA VAL A 378 46.32 -9.40 -53.91
C VAL A 378 46.88 -9.63 -52.51
N ASP A 379 46.46 -8.80 -51.54
CA ASP A 379 46.89 -8.90 -50.15
C ASP A 379 46.55 -10.28 -49.56
N GLN A 380 45.38 -10.84 -49.90
CA GLN A 380 44.98 -12.19 -49.51
C GLN A 380 45.85 -13.28 -50.13
N MET A 381 46.18 -13.17 -51.43
CA MET A 381 47.05 -14.14 -52.12
C MET A 381 48.48 -14.08 -51.61
N GLN A 382 49.00 -12.88 -51.34
CA GLN A 382 50.33 -12.67 -50.79
C GLN A 382 50.45 -13.21 -49.36
N ALA A 383 49.46 -12.94 -48.50
CA ALA A 383 49.41 -13.51 -47.15
C ALA A 383 49.33 -15.05 -47.15
N GLY A 384 48.63 -15.63 -48.14
CA GLY A 384 48.56 -17.06 -48.36
C GLY A 384 49.78 -17.67 -49.07
N SER A 385 50.76 -16.85 -49.50
CA SER A 385 51.88 -17.26 -50.36
C SER A 385 51.44 -18.03 -51.62
N THR A 386 50.28 -17.68 -52.17
CA THR A 386 49.71 -18.32 -53.37
C THR A 386 50.29 -17.66 -54.61
N PRO A 387 51.12 -18.34 -55.43
CA PRO A 387 51.59 -17.77 -56.69
C PRO A 387 50.41 -17.49 -57.62
N PHE A 388 50.45 -16.39 -58.37
CA PHE A 388 49.37 -16.06 -59.31
C PHE A 388 49.92 -15.36 -60.56
N SER A 389 49.24 -15.55 -61.67
CA SER A 389 49.49 -14.79 -62.90
C SER A 389 48.56 -13.59 -62.98
N VAL A 390 49.09 -12.46 -63.45
CA VAL A 390 48.36 -11.24 -63.76
C VAL A 390 48.20 -11.15 -65.27
N VAL A 391 46.97 -10.98 -65.72
CA VAL A 391 46.64 -10.63 -67.11
C VAL A 391 46.13 -9.20 -67.11
N ALA A 392 46.94 -8.26 -67.61
CA ALA A 392 46.52 -6.88 -67.83
C ALA A 392 45.88 -6.76 -69.22
N LEU A 393 44.67 -6.21 -69.30
CA LEU A 393 43.84 -6.16 -70.49
C LEU A 393 43.39 -4.73 -70.76
N ASP A 394 43.38 -4.36 -72.03
CA ASP A 394 42.88 -3.07 -72.48
C ASP A 394 42.16 -3.19 -73.82
N ILE A 395 41.04 -2.48 -73.94
CA ILE A 395 40.23 -2.45 -75.16
C ILE A 395 40.93 -1.59 -76.22
N ASP A 396 41.33 -2.23 -77.32
CA ASP A 396 42.06 -1.55 -78.38
C ASP A 396 41.22 -0.45 -79.01
N HIS A 397 41.81 0.75 -79.10
CA HIS A 397 41.16 1.91 -79.68
C HIS A 397 39.82 2.29 -79.02
N PHE A 398 39.65 2.03 -77.72
CA PHE A 398 38.40 2.34 -77.00
C PHE A 398 37.95 3.80 -77.15
N LYS A 399 38.88 4.76 -77.13
CA LYS A 399 38.57 6.16 -77.44
C LYS A 399 37.85 6.33 -78.80
N ARG A 400 38.25 5.60 -79.83
CA ARG A 400 37.59 5.63 -81.15
C ARG A 400 36.17 5.06 -81.09
N ILE A 401 35.94 4.04 -80.26
CA ILE A 401 34.59 3.49 -80.02
C ILE A 401 33.71 4.56 -79.38
N ASN A 402 34.18 5.23 -78.33
CA ASN A 402 33.47 6.35 -77.71
C ASN A 402 33.22 7.50 -78.69
N ASP A 403 34.24 7.89 -79.46
CA ASP A 403 34.13 9.00 -80.42
C ASP A 403 33.16 8.68 -81.58
N THR A 404 33.00 7.40 -81.94
CA THR A 404 32.14 6.96 -83.05
C THR A 404 30.71 6.67 -82.62
N TYR A 405 30.51 6.01 -81.47
CA TYR A 405 29.21 5.49 -81.03
C TYR A 405 28.66 6.18 -79.77
N GLY A 406 29.43 7.07 -79.16
CA GLY A 406 29.08 7.76 -77.92
C GLY A 406 29.44 6.95 -76.67
N HIS A 407 29.60 7.67 -75.55
CA HIS A 407 30.00 7.07 -74.26
C HIS A 407 29.04 6.00 -73.75
N ASN A 408 27.73 6.13 -74.00
CA ASN A 408 26.75 5.11 -73.60
C ASN A 408 27.05 3.75 -74.25
N VAL A 409 27.42 3.73 -75.54
CA VAL A 409 27.81 2.49 -76.24
C VAL A 409 29.16 1.99 -75.76
N GLY A 410 30.09 2.89 -75.44
CA GLY A 410 31.35 2.52 -74.77
C GLY A 410 31.12 1.80 -73.44
N ASP A 411 30.19 2.30 -72.62
CA ASP A 411 29.81 1.67 -71.36
C ASP A 411 29.16 0.30 -71.54
N GLU A 412 28.35 0.11 -72.60
CA GLU A 412 27.84 -1.22 -72.98
C GLU A 412 28.99 -2.16 -73.39
N VAL A 413 29.95 -1.68 -74.19
CA VAL A 413 31.13 -2.47 -74.60
C VAL A 413 31.96 -2.90 -73.38
N ILE A 414 32.11 -2.03 -72.38
CA ILE A 414 32.77 -2.35 -71.11
C ILE A 414 31.97 -3.41 -70.32
N ARG A 415 30.63 -3.34 -70.32
CA ARG A 415 29.78 -4.35 -69.67
C ARG A 415 29.83 -5.69 -70.38
N ASP A 416 29.80 -5.70 -71.71
CA ASP A 416 29.96 -6.90 -72.53
C ASP A 416 31.35 -7.52 -72.32
N MET A 417 32.41 -6.72 -72.22
CA MET A 417 33.76 -7.17 -71.89
C MET A 417 33.79 -7.88 -70.53
N ALA A 418 33.21 -7.27 -69.50
CA ALA A 418 33.12 -7.88 -68.17
C ALA A 418 32.31 -9.20 -68.18
N GLN A 419 31.26 -9.28 -69.00
CA GLN A 419 30.48 -10.50 -69.16
C GLN A 419 31.28 -11.62 -69.84
N ILE A 420 32.01 -11.31 -70.91
CA ILE A 420 32.87 -12.30 -71.59
C ILE A 420 34.01 -12.75 -70.66
N MET A 421 34.58 -11.83 -69.87
CA MET A 421 35.56 -12.19 -68.83
C MET A 421 34.99 -13.22 -67.85
N ARG A 422 33.73 -13.08 -67.40
CA ARG A 422 33.07 -14.08 -66.54
C ARG A 422 32.89 -15.42 -67.23
N GLU A 423 32.45 -15.41 -68.49
CA GLU A 423 32.24 -16.64 -69.28
C GLU A 423 33.55 -17.40 -69.53
N CYS A 424 34.65 -16.67 -69.71
CA CYS A 424 35.96 -17.24 -70.04
C CYS A 424 36.81 -17.62 -68.81
N SER A 425 36.35 -17.32 -67.60
CA SER A 425 37.11 -17.47 -66.36
C SER A 425 36.48 -18.48 -65.41
N ARG A 426 37.30 -19.04 -64.53
CA ARG A 426 36.88 -20.00 -63.50
C ARG A 426 36.37 -19.23 -62.26
N PRO A 427 35.58 -19.88 -61.38
CA PRO A 427 35.14 -19.26 -60.13
C PRO A 427 36.27 -18.78 -59.21
N SER A 428 37.48 -19.34 -59.34
CA SER A 428 38.68 -18.96 -58.58
C SER A 428 39.38 -17.71 -59.10
N ASP A 429 39.06 -17.26 -60.32
CA ASP A 429 39.76 -16.19 -60.99
C ASP A 429 39.22 -14.83 -60.51
N VAL A 430 40.11 -13.87 -60.25
CA VAL A 430 39.72 -12.56 -59.74
C VAL A 430 39.65 -11.57 -60.88
N LEU A 431 38.43 -11.24 -61.27
CA LEU A 431 38.14 -10.31 -62.35
C LEU A 431 38.03 -8.89 -61.82
N CYS A 432 38.81 -7.98 -62.40
CA CYS A 432 38.89 -6.61 -61.93
C CYS A 432 38.78 -5.61 -63.07
N ARG A 433 38.32 -4.40 -62.73
CA ARG A 433 38.41 -3.21 -63.56
C ARG A 433 39.14 -2.12 -62.77
N ASN A 434 40.29 -1.70 -63.26
CA ASN A 434 41.12 -0.69 -62.57
C ASN A 434 40.62 0.74 -62.82
N GLY A 435 39.99 0.97 -63.99
CA GLY A 435 39.41 2.24 -64.40
C GLY A 435 39.32 2.33 -65.92
N GLY A 436 38.45 3.20 -66.47
CA GLY A 436 38.34 3.39 -67.92
C GLY A 436 38.08 2.08 -68.67
N GLU A 437 38.91 1.80 -69.67
CA GLU A 437 38.95 0.54 -70.45
C GLU A 437 39.93 -0.52 -69.93
N GLU A 438 40.51 -0.34 -68.73
CA GLU A 438 41.55 -1.21 -68.18
C GLU A 438 40.97 -2.30 -67.27
N PHE A 439 41.27 -3.55 -67.62
CA PHE A 439 40.81 -4.74 -66.91
C PHE A 439 42.01 -5.56 -66.45
N LEU A 440 41.81 -6.30 -65.35
CA LEU A 440 42.78 -7.28 -64.89
C LEU A 440 42.09 -8.63 -64.65
N ILE A 441 42.84 -9.70 -64.83
CA ILE A 441 42.51 -11.02 -64.32
C ILE A 441 43.68 -11.51 -63.47
N LEU A 442 43.41 -11.82 -62.21
CA LEU A 442 44.35 -12.55 -61.37
C LEU A 442 43.98 -14.03 -61.43
N LEU A 443 44.96 -14.87 -61.76
CA LEU A 443 44.82 -16.31 -61.94
C LEU A 443 45.62 -17.06 -60.87
N PRO A 444 45.02 -17.38 -59.71
CA PRO A 444 45.71 -18.05 -58.61
C PRO A 444 46.15 -19.46 -59.01
N GLY A 445 47.41 -19.80 -58.74
CA GLY A 445 47.99 -21.12 -59.01
C GLY A 445 48.22 -21.43 -60.49
N VAL A 446 48.04 -20.45 -61.39
CA VAL A 446 48.22 -20.61 -62.83
C VAL A 446 49.59 -20.08 -63.24
N ALA A 447 50.35 -20.88 -63.98
CA ALA A 447 51.66 -20.47 -64.51
C ALA A 447 51.52 -19.48 -65.69
N ALA A 448 52.52 -18.62 -65.91
CA ALA A 448 52.48 -17.57 -66.93
C ALA A 448 52.08 -18.07 -68.33
N ARG A 449 52.62 -19.23 -68.74
CA ARG A 449 52.29 -19.84 -70.05
C ARG A 449 50.82 -20.28 -70.16
N GLU A 450 50.25 -20.78 -69.08
CA GLU A 450 48.83 -21.15 -69.04
C GLU A 450 47.93 -19.92 -68.98
N ALA A 451 48.38 -18.87 -68.27
CA ALA A 451 47.71 -17.58 -68.24
C ALA A 451 47.66 -16.92 -69.63
N VAL A 452 48.69 -17.08 -70.46
CA VAL A 452 48.66 -16.67 -71.88
C VAL A 452 47.54 -17.37 -72.63
N ASN A 453 47.32 -18.68 -72.41
CA ASN A 453 46.23 -19.41 -73.07
C ASN A 453 44.85 -18.89 -72.63
N VAL A 454 44.69 -18.52 -71.36
CA VAL A 454 43.45 -17.90 -70.86
C VAL A 454 43.23 -16.53 -71.50
N ALA A 455 44.28 -15.71 -71.58
CA ALA A 455 44.24 -14.39 -72.21
C ALA A 455 43.95 -14.49 -73.73
N GLU A 456 44.55 -15.45 -74.43
CA GLU A 456 44.31 -15.67 -75.87
C GLU A 456 42.89 -16.17 -76.13
N ARG A 457 42.37 -17.06 -75.28
CA ARG A 457 40.97 -17.49 -75.37
C ARG A 457 40.03 -16.31 -75.22
N LEU A 458 40.23 -15.48 -74.18
CA LEU A 458 39.43 -14.28 -73.95
C LEU A 458 39.52 -13.32 -75.15
N ARG A 459 40.73 -13.04 -75.63
CA ARG A 459 40.97 -12.18 -76.80
C ARG A 459 40.24 -12.68 -78.05
N ALA A 460 40.33 -13.98 -78.35
CA ALA A 460 39.65 -14.59 -79.50
C ALA A 460 38.12 -14.46 -79.37
N HIS A 461 37.57 -14.73 -78.18
CA HIS A 461 36.12 -14.59 -77.93
C HIS A 461 35.62 -13.15 -78.11
N ILE A 462 36.44 -12.15 -77.77
CA ILE A 462 36.11 -10.74 -77.98
C ILE A 462 36.22 -10.37 -79.46
N ALA A 463 37.26 -10.81 -80.15
CA ALA A 463 37.48 -10.48 -81.56
C ALA A 463 36.42 -11.10 -82.51
N GLU A 464 35.83 -12.23 -82.12
CA GLU A 464 34.84 -12.97 -82.92
C GLU A 464 33.39 -12.51 -82.70
N ARG A 465 33.12 -11.71 -81.66
CA ARG A 465 31.76 -11.27 -81.30
C ARG A 465 31.60 -9.75 -81.49
N PRO A 466 30.53 -9.29 -82.17
CA PRO A 466 30.18 -7.87 -82.13
C PRO A 466 29.72 -7.51 -80.70
N LEU A 467 30.33 -6.49 -80.09
CA LEU A 467 29.95 -6.00 -78.76
C LEU A 467 29.04 -4.80 -78.93
N HIS A 468 27.77 -4.95 -78.53
CA HIS A 468 26.74 -3.90 -78.58
C HIS A 468 26.73 -3.02 -79.85
N GLY A 469 26.86 -3.63 -81.04
CA GLY A 469 26.82 -2.92 -82.33
C GLY A 469 28.15 -2.28 -82.78
N ALA A 470 29.19 -2.29 -81.93
CA ALA A 470 30.55 -1.98 -82.33
C ALA A 470 31.19 -3.20 -83.00
N ASN A 471 31.37 -3.13 -84.32
CA ASN A 471 32.03 -4.19 -85.08
C ASN A 471 33.56 -4.10 -84.92
N ARG A 472 34.21 -5.25 -84.72
CA ARG A 472 35.68 -5.39 -84.60
C ARG A 472 36.29 -4.76 -83.34
N VAL A 473 35.67 -4.97 -82.18
CA VAL A 473 36.34 -4.68 -80.89
C VAL A 473 37.41 -5.74 -80.66
N THR A 474 38.63 -5.31 -80.36
CA THR A 474 39.74 -6.21 -80.02
C THR A 474 40.35 -5.79 -78.69
N VAL A 475 41.05 -6.71 -78.04
CA VAL A 475 41.80 -6.41 -76.82
C VAL A 475 43.25 -6.79 -77.01
N SER A 476 44.13 -6.02 -76.38
CA SER A 476 45.52 -6.42 -76.17
C SER A 476 45.67 -6.88 -74.73
N ALA A 477 46.53 -7.86 -74.49
CA ALA A 477 46.81 -8.35 -73.14
C ALA A 477 48.31 -8.50 -72.85
N GLY A 478 48.70 -8.21 -71.62
CA GLY A 478 50.02 -8.46 -71.06
C GLY A 478 49.95 -9.48 -69.93
N VAL A 479 50.87 -10.45 -69.90
CA VAL A 479 50.89 -11.51 -68.89
C VAL A 479 52.20 -11.48 -68.12
N ALA A 480 52.11 -11.48 -66.79
CA ALA A 480 53.23 -11.63 -65.86
C ALA A 480 52.84 -12.58 -64.73
N GLN A 481 53.83 -13.15 -64.03
CA GLN A 481 53.55 -14.07 -62.93
C GLN A 481 54.38 -13.73 -61.70
N TRP A 482 53.69 -13.62 -60.57
CA TRP A 482 54.32 -13.50 -59.25
C TRP A 482 54.56 -14.90 -58.66
N PRO A 483 55.74 -15.19 -58.07
CA PRO A 483 56.87 -14.29 -57.84
C PRO A 483 57.97 -14.36 -58.92
N SER A 484 57.70 -14.95 -60.10
CA SER A 484 58.74 -15.16 -61.13
C SER A 484 59.34 -13.85 -61.70
N THR A 485 58.59 -12.76 -61.67
CA THR A 485 59.01 -11.43 -62.11
C THR A 485 59.72 -10.60 -61.04
N GLY A 486 59.75 -11.09 -59.79
CA GLY A 486 60.31 -10.38 -58.66
C GLY A 486 59.60 -10.71 -57.34
N PRO A 487 60.22 -10.40 -56.19
CA PRO A 487 59.62 -10.61 -54.87
C PRO A 487 58.44 -9.66 -54.61
N ASP A 488 58.42 -8.49 -55.24
CA ASP A 488 57.38 -7.48 -55.09
C ASP A 488 56.21 -7.72 -56.07
N VAL A 489 54.98 -7.72 -55.55
CA VAL A 489 53.79 -7.87 -56.38
C VAL A 489 53.60 -6.68 -57.31
N ASP A 490 53.96 -5.46 -56.88
CA ASP A 490 53.87 -4.26 -57.72
C ASP A 490 54.81 -4.32 -58.94
N GLU A 491 55.94 -5.05 -58.84
CA GLU A 491 56.79 -5.35 -60.00
C GLU A 491 56.08 -6.26 -61.01
N THR A 492 55.27 -7.20 -60.54
CA THR A 492 54.50 -8.12 -61.40
C THR A 492 53.41 -7.37 -62.16
N PHE A 493 52.68 -6.46 -61.52
CA PHE A 493 51.71 -5.59 -62.20
C PHE A 493 52.39 -4.71 -63.25
N ARG A 494 53.52 -4.08 -62.90
CA ARG A 494 54.31 -3.29 -63.85
C ARG A 494 54.82 -4.12 -65.03
N ALA A 495 55.22 -5.37 -64.79
CA ALA A 495 55.65 -6.30 -65.85
C ALA A 495 54.48 -6.68 -66.77
N ALA A 496 53.28 -6.92 -66.23
CA ALA A 496 52.08 -7.17 -67.03
C ALA A 496 51.70 -5.95 -67.88
N ASP A 497 51.73 -4.74 -67.30
CA ASP A 497 51.46 -3.50 -68.03
C ASP A 497 52.51 -3.23 -69.12
N ALA A 498 53.78 -3.51 -68.85
CA ALA A 498 54.85 -3.39 -69.85
C ALA A 498 54.63 -4.37 -71.01
N ALA A 499 54.24 -5.62 -70.73
CA ALA A 499 53.91 -6.60 -71.75
C ALA A 499 52.67 -6.18 -72.57
N LEU A 500 51.64 -5.62 -71.92
CA LEU A 500 50.47 -5.06 -72.58
C LEU A 500 50.84 -3.89 -73.49
N TYR A 501 51.75 -3.03 -73.06
CA TYR A 501 52.27 -1.94 -73.86
C TYR A 501 52.99 -2.44 -75.11
N VAL A 502 53.80 -3.49 -74.99
CA VAL A 502 54.45 -4.17 -76.13
C VAL A 502 53.39 -4.75 -77.09
N ALA A 503 52.35 -5.41 -76.56
CA ALA A 503 51.24 -5.92 -77.37
C ALA A 503 50.59 -4.81 -78.21
N LYS A 504 50.37 -3.64 -77.61
CA LYS A 504 49.81 -2.46 -78.29
C LYS A 504 50.75 -1.89 -79.38
N GLN A 505 52.07 -1.89 -79.15
CA GLN A 505 53.03 -1.41 -80.15
C GLN A 505 53.21 -2.36 -81.33
N GLN A 506 53.16 -3.68 -81.09
CA GLN A 506 53.40 -4.66 -82.14
C GLN A 506 52.21 -4.86 -83.11
N GLY A 507 51.16 -4.05 -83.00
CA GLY A 507 50.01 -4.08 -83.90
C GLY A 507 48.68 -4.44 -83.24
N ARG A 508 48.63 -4.49 -81.89
CA ARG A 508 47.41 -4.76 -81.10
C ARG A 508 46.80 -6.14 -81.36
N ASN A 509 45.64 -6.42 -80.75
CA ASN A 509 44.90 -7.67 -80.84
C ASN A 509 45.78 -8.91 -80.63
N ARG A 510 46.57 -8.91 -79.55
CA ARG A 510 47.48 -10.01 -79.19
C ARG A 510 47.76 -10.07 -77.70
N VAL A 511 48.25 -11.22 -77.26
CA VAL A 511 48.79 -11.42 -75.92
C VAL A 511 50.32 -11.42 -75.98
N VAL A 512 50.95 -10.67 -75.08
CA VAL A 512 52.41 -10.71 -74.88
C VAL A 512 52.68 -11.14 -73.44
N MET A 513 53.60 -12.08 -73.27
CA MET A 513 54.11 -12.48 -71.96
C MET A 513 55.38 -11.70 -71.66
N HIS A 514 55.55 -11.25 -70.43
CA HIS A 514 56.82 -10.68 -69.98
C HIS A 514 57.89 -11.79 -69.94
N GLU A 515 59.00 -11.60 -70.67
CA GLU A 515 60.18 -12.45 -70.57
C GLU A 515 61.12 -11.84 -69.52
N ALA A 516 61.46 -12.64 -68.50
CA ALA A 516 62.31 -12.21 -67.38
C ALA A 516 63.78 -12.05 -67.77
#